data_AF-A0A6G0XZC3-F1
#
_entry.id   AF-A0A6G0XZC3-F1
#
_cell.length_a   1.000
_cell.length_b   1.000
_cell.length_c   1.000
_cell.angle_alpha   90.00
_cell.angle_beta   90.00
_cell.angle_gamma   90.00
#
_symmetry.space_group_name_H-M   'P 1'
#
loop_
_entity.id
_entity.type
_entity.pdbx_description
1 polymer ?
#
loop_
_entity_poly.entity_id
_entity_poly.type
_entity_poly.pdbx_seq_one_letter_code
_entity_poly.pdbx_strand_id
1 'polypeptide(L)'
;MISVCSYCKALKYKNESNGLCCASGKVKLIPLDPPPEPLYSLVSGIRTDSIHFLTNIQQFNNCFQMTSYGATNVVRENVMPTFKVPMYYSS
;
A
#
# COMPACT_ATOMS: atom_id res chain seq x y z
N MET A 1 6.91 24.00 -16.28
CA MET A 1 7.97 23.00 -16.03
C MET A 1 7.70 22.32 -14.69
N ILE A 2 7.89 21.01 -14.61
CA ILE A 2 7.96 20.29 -13.33
C ILE A 2 9.40 20.50 -12.85
N SER A 3 9.59 21.15 -11.70
CA SER A 3 10.92 21.35 -11.13
C SER A 3 11.20 20.25 -10.11
N VAL A 4 12.44 19.79 -10.04
CA VAL A 4 12.85 18.75 -9.08
C VAL A 4 13.50 19.44 -7.87
N CYS A 5 13.13 19.05 -6.66
CA CYS A 5 13.75 19.55 -5.45
C CYS A 5 15.22 19.11 -5.35
N SER A 6 16.14 20.06 -5.13
CA SER A 6 17.58 19.76 -5.02
C SER A 6 17.91 18.87 -3.81
N TYR A 7 17.18 19.03 -2.71
CA TYR A 7 17.41 18.35 -1.43
C TYR A 7 16.87 16.93 -1.39
N CYS A 8 15.57 16.75 -1.72
CA CYS A 8 14.88 15.46 -1.56
C CYS A 8 14.51 14.80 -2.89
N LYS A 9 14.87 15.40 -4.04
CA LYS A 9 14.64 14.87 -5.40
C LYS A 9 13.16 14.62 -5.77
N ALA A 10 12.23 15.07 -4.93
CA ALA A 10 10.80 15.06 -5.22
C ALA A 10 10.44 16.02 -6.36
N LEU A 11 9.41 15.68 -7.12
CA LEU A 11 8.81 16.56 -8.13
C LEU A 11 8.01 17.67 -7.42
N LYS A 12 8.20 18.91 -7.86
CA LYS A 12 7.50 20.08 -7.33
C LYS A 12 6.31 20.47 -8.20
N TYR A 13 5.30 21.05 -7.57
CA TYR A 13 4.19 21.68 -8.28
C TYR A 13 4.64 23.00 -8.92
N LYS A 14 3.93 23.44 -9.97
CA LYS A 14 4.28 24.65 -10.74
C LYS A 14 4.36 25.93 -9.87
N ASN A 15 3.56 26.01 -8.81
CA ASN A 15 3.49 27.18 -7.90
C ASN A 15 3.74 26.77 -6.43
N GLU A 16 4.54 25.74 -6.20
CA GLU A 16 4.84 25.28 -4.86
C GLU A 16 5.70 26.31 -4.11
N SER A 17 5.31 26.66 -2.88
CA SER A 17 6.12 27.54 -2.04
C SER A 17 7.40 26.84 -1.59
N ASN A 18 8.49 27.61 -1.39
CA ASN A 18 9.78 27.04 -1.00
C ASN A 18 9.72 26.22 0.31
N GLY A 19 8.79 26.56 1.21
CA GLY A 19 8.60 25.86 2.48
C GLY A 19 7.80 24.57 2.40
N LEU A 20 7.03 24.33 1.33
CA LEU A 20 6.21 23.13 1.21
C LEU A 20 7.08 21.88 0.99
N CYS A 21 8.05 21.97 0.08
CA CYS A 21 8.95 20.86 -0.23
C CYS A 21 10.11 20.80 0.77
N CYS A 22 10.09 19.80 1.66
CA CYS A 22 11.22 19.47 2.54
C CYS A 22 11.67 20.65 3.43
N ALA A 23 10.80 21.65 3.65
CA ALA A 23 11.05 22.90 4.36
C ALA A 23 12.38 23.57 3.95
N SER A 24 12.62 23.69 2.63
CA SER A 24 13.89 24.19 2.07
C SER A 24 15.13 23.39 2.50
N GLY A 25 14.99 22.07 2.66
CA GLY A 25 16.08 21.16 3.05
C GLY A 25 16.23 20.95 4.55
N LYS A 26 15.37 21.55 5.39
CA LYS A 26 15.36 21.33 6.85
C LYS A 26 14.78 19.97 7.23
N VAL A 27 13.89 19.42 6.41
CA VAL A 27 13.30 18.09 6.62
C VAL A 27 13.97 17.09 5.69
N LYS A 28 14.62 16.08 6.28
CA LYS A 28 15.17 14.93 5.57
C LYS A 28 14.27 13.72 5.81
N LEU A 29 13.56 13.29 4.77
CA LEU A 29 12.76 12.07 4.84
C LEU A 29 13.69 10.85 4.85
N ILE A 30 13.42 9.92 5.74
CA ILE A 30 14.08 8.61 5.75
C ILE A 30 13.51 7.81 4.57
N PRO A 31 14.34 7.08 3.81
CA PRO A 31 13.83 6.16 2.79
C PRO A 31 12.82 5.19 3.43
N LEU A 32 11.70 4.97 2.75
CA LEU A 32 10.75 3.95 3.18
C LEU A 32 11.34 2.58 2.88
N ASP A 33 11.37 1.71 3.89
CA ASP A 33 11.69 0.31 3.67
C ASP A 33 10.60 -0.32 2.79
N PRO A 34 10.98 -1.22 1.87
CA PRO A 34 10.00 -1.92 1.07
C PRO A 34 9.08 -2.75 1.99
N PRO A 35 7.79 -2.88 1.63
CA PRO A 35 6.90 -3.76 2.37
C PRO A 35 7.42 -5.21 2.39
N PRO A 36 7.11 -6.00 3.42
CA PRO A 36 7.48 -7.42 3.47
C PRO A 36 6.71 -8.24 2.42
N GLU A 37 7.26 -9.37 2.00
CA GLU A 37 6.52 -10.35 1.17
C GLU A 37 5.37 -10.99 1.97
N PRO A 38 4.22 -11.29 1.34
CA PRO A 38 3.94 -11.20 -0.11
C PRO A 38 3.45 -9.82 -0.60
N LEU A 39 3.37 -8.82 0.29
CA LEU A 39 2.77 -7.52 -0.06
C LEU A 39 3.58 -6.79 -1.14
N TYR A 40 4.91 -6.83 -1.08
CA TYR A 40 5.76 -6.22 -2.09
C TYR A 40 5.48 -6.75 -3.50
N SER A 41 5.48 -8.07 -3.68
CA SER A 41 5.07 -8.70 -4.93
C SER A 41 3.66 -8.26 -5.39
N LEU A 42 2.69 -8.20 -4.49
CA LEU A 42 1.31 -7.81 -4.80
C LEU A 42 1.16 -6.35 -5.23
N VAL A 43 1.95 -5.43 -4.66
CA VAL A 43 1.88 -3.99 -4.99
C VAL A 43 2.87 -3.56 -6.09
N SER A 44 3.72 -4.47 -6.56
CA SER A 44 4.76 -4.17 -7.55
C SER A 44 4.22 -3.75 -8.93
N GLY A 45 3.03 -4.21 -9.31
CA GLY A 45 2.42 -4.02 -10.62
C GLY A 45 3.09 -4.80 -11.76
N ILE A 46 4.07 -5.67 -11.46
CA ILE A 46 4.91 -6.32 -12.48
C ILE A 46 4.26 -7.60 -13.01
N ARG A 47 3.67 -8.38 -12.10
CA ARG A 47 3.13 -9.71 -12.39
C ARG A 47 1.62 -9.65 -12.60
N THR A 48 1.06 -10.65 -13.28
CA THR A 48 -0.38 -10.73 -13.56
C THR A 48 -1.23 -10.78 -12.29
N ASP A 49 -0.77 -11.48 -11.26
CA ASP A 49 -1.37 -11.52 -9.92
C ASP A 49 -1.39 -10.12 -9.26
N SER A 50 -0.30 -9.37 -9.38
CA SER A 50 -0.19 -8.00 -8.87
C SER A 50 -1.09 -7.02 -9.61
N ILE A 51 -1.16 -7.11 -10.94
CA ILE A 51 -2.08 -6.28 -11.74
C ILE A 51 -3.53 -6.57 -11.35
N HIS A 52 -3.88 -7.85 -11.21
CA HIS A 52 -5.21 -8.26 -10.77
C HIS A 52 -5.54 -7.75 -9.37
N PHE A 53 -4.59 -7.85 -8.44
CA PHE A 53 -4.70 -7.33 -7.08
C PHE A 53 -4.96 -5.81 -7.07
N LEU A 54 -4.13 -5.04 -7.77
CA LEU A 54 -4.25 -3.58 -7.84
C LEU A 54 -5.56 -3.13 -8.50
N THR A 55 -6.00 -3.84 -9.55
CA THR A 55 -7.26 -3.54 -10.26
C THR A 55 -8.47 -3.69 -9.34
N ASN A 56 -8.42 -4.66 -8.43
CA ASN A 56 -9.54 -5.01 -7.56
C ASN A 56 -9.29 -4.66 -6.08
N ILE A 57 -8.31 -3.81 -5.77
CA ILE A 57 -7.83 -3.57 -4.40
C ILE A 57 -8.94 -3.12 -3.44
N GLN A 58 -9.93 -2.38 -3.92
CA GLN A 58 -11.10 -1.97 -3.13
C GLN A 58 -11.93 -3.19 -2.69
N GLN A 59 -12.16 -4.13 -3.59
CA GLN A 59 -12.91 -5.36 -3.28
C GLN A 59 -12.16 -6.21 -2.26
N PHE A 60 -10.85 -6.39 -2.46
CA PHE A 60 -9.99 -7.05 -1.47
C PHE A 60 -10.08 -6.38 -0.10
N ASN A 61 -9.86 -5.07 -0.03
CA ASN A 61 -9.91 -4.31 1.23
C ASN A 61 -11.28 -4.40 1.92
N ASN A 62 -12.37 -4.31 1.15
CA ASN A 62 -13.73 -4.47 1.68
C ASN A 62 -13.98 -5.88 2.23
N CYS A 63 -13.45 -6.92 1.58
CA CYS A 63 -13.51 -8.29 2.10
C CYS A 63 -12.72 -8.44 3.40
N PHE A 64 -11.56 -7.80 3.54
CA PHE A 64 -10.79 -7.80 4.79
C PHE A 64 -11.46 -6.97 5.89
N GLN A 65 -12.21 -5.92 5.55
CA GLN A 65 -12.93 -5.10 6.54
C GLN A 65 -13.96 -5.90 7.35
N MET A 66 -14.50 -7.00 6.81
CA MET A 66 -15.42 -7.90 7.51
C MET A 66 -14.76 -8.76 8.60
N THR A 67 -13.43 -8.70 8.78
CA THR A 67 -12.69 -9.55 9.73
C THR A 67 -12.41 -8.90 11.10
N SER A 68 -12.91 -7.68 11.38
CA SER A 68 -12.63 -6.98 12.66
C SER A 68 -13.78 -6.97 13.69
N TYR A 69 -14.96 -7.55 13.41
CA TYR A 69 -16.00 -7.66 14.44
C TYR A 69 -15.87 -8.98 15.23
N GLY A 70 -15.15 -8.93 16.35
CA GLY A 70 -15.46 -9.79 17.52
C GLY A 70 -14.62 -11.05 17.77
N ALA A 71 -13.32 -11.09 17.48
CA ALA A 71 -12.46 -12.17 17.98
C ALA A 71 -11.69 -11.75 19.24
N THR A 72 -12.28 -11.97 20.42
CA THR A 72 -11.59 -11.80 21.72
C THR A 72 -10.83 -13.06 22.17
N ASN A 73 -11.03 -14.19 21.49
CA ASN A 73 -10.38 -15.46 21.81
C ASN A 73 -9.67 -16.04 20.58
N VAL A 74 -8.35 -16.14 20.67
CA VAL A 74 -7.52 -16.87 19.70
C VAL A 74 -7.43 -18.31 20.18
N VAL A 75 -8.32 -19.19 19.70
CA VAL A 75 -8.21 -20.64 19.96
C VAL A 75 -7.14 -21.20 19.03
N ARG A 76 -5.95 -21.50 19.57
CA ARG A 76 -4.85 -22.16 18.85
C ARG A 76 -5.01 -23.69 18.89
N GLU A 77 -6.14 -24.21 18.47
CA GLU A 77 -6.26 -25.66 18.25
C GLU A 77 -6.43 -25.90 16.76
N ASN A 78 -5.34 -26.26 16.08
CA ASN A 78 -5.24 -26.92 14.78
C ASN A 78 -6.15 -26.50 13.61
N VAL A 79 -6.90 -25.41 13.70
CA VAL A 79 -7.73 -24.87 12.63
C VAL A 79 -6.93 -23.81 11.90
N MET A 80 -6.69 -24.03 10.60
CA MET A 80 -6.17 -23.00 9.71
C MET A 80 -7.02 -21.73 9.84
N PRO A 81 -6.47 -20.58 10.28
CA PRO A 81 -7.21 -19.33 10.35
C PRO A 81 -7.32 -18.67 8.96
N THR A 82 -7.14 -19.45 7.89
CA THR A 82 -7.15 -18.98 6.51
C THR A 82 -8.59 -18.74 6.09
N PHE A 83 -9.08 -17.53 6.30
CA PHE A 83 -10.33 -17.09 5.72
C PHE A 83 -10.15 -17.00 4.20
N LYS A 84 -10.73 -17.97 3.48
CA LYS A 84 -10.76 -17.94 2.01
C LYS A 84 -11.80 -16.90 1.59
N VAL A 85 -11.35 -15.76 1.08
CA VAL A 85 -12.23 -14.79 0.43
C VAL A 85 -12.64 -15.37 -0.93
N PRO A 86 -13.93 -15.63 -1.20
CA PRO A 86 -14.37 -16.02 -2.53
C PRO A 86 -14.29 -14.78 -3.44
N MET A 87 -13.21 -14.68 -4.21
CA MET A 87 -13.17 -13.77 -5.35
C MET A 87 -13.94 -14.40 -6.50
N TYR A 88 -15.16 -13.92 -6.75
CA TYR A 88 -15.86 -14.26 -7.98
C TYR A 88 -15.17 -13.54 -9.14
N TYR A 89 -14.38 -14.27 -9.92
CA TYR A 89 -13.92 -13.82 -11.22
C TYR A 89 -15.15 -13.79 -12.16
N SER A 90 -15.60 -12.60 -12.53
CA SER A 90 -16.57 -12.48 -13.64
C SER A 90 -15.80 -12.78 -14.93
N SER A 91 -16.12 -13.92 -15.54
CA SER A 91 -15.69 -14.28 -16.90
C SER A 91 -16.39 -13.42 -17.95
#